data_AF-A0A960PC10-F1
#
_entry.id   AF-A0A960PC10-F1
#
_cell.length_a   1.000
_cell.length_b   1.000
_cell.length_c   1.000
_cell.angle_alpha   90.00
_cell.angle_beta   90.00
_cell.angle_gamma   90.00
#
_symmetry.space_group_name_H-M   'P 1'
#
loop_
_entity.id
_entity.type
_entity.pdbx_description
1 polymer ?
#
loop_
_entity_poly.entity_id
_entity_poly.type
_entity_poly.pdbx_seq_one_letter_code
_entity_poly.pdbx_strand_id
1 'polypeptide(L)'
;MTPEQAKHMAAFFFSVIDQEIPTTQKVIRAIPESGRDYRPDDKSRSAIELAGHLAAGDLFFLHAIADGKFGDYDASVEQSLATFAEAADFFDKAWPAALDKVRALDGEALAKPLDMMGAFEFPAVIY
;
A
#
# COMPACT_ATOMS: atom_id res chain seq x y z
N MET A 1 3.24 20.79 -9.58
CA MET A 1 2.24 20.89 -8.48
C MET A 1 2.79 21.84 -7.44
N THR A 2 1.97 22.71 -6.85
CA THR A 2 2.43 23.56 -5.74
C THR A 2 2.41 22.78 -4.41
N PRO A 3 3.23 23.15 -3.41
CA PRO A 3 3.19 22.53 -2.07
C PRO A 3 1.80 22.53 -1.44
N GLU A 4 1.06 23.63 -1.55
CA GLU A 4 -0.31 23.75 -1.03
C GLU A 4 -1.30 22.81 -1.72
N GLN A 5 -1.22 22.69 -3.06
CA GLN A 5 -2.04 21.72 -3.80
C GLN A 5 -1.72 20.29 -3.38
N ALA A 6 -0.44 19.97 -3.18
CA ALA A 6 -0.02 18.64 -2.73
C ALA A 6 -0.54 18.34 -1.33
N LYS A 7 -0.45 19.27 -0.37
CA LYS A 7 -0.99 19.06 0.98
C LYS A 7 -2.50 18.89 0.98
N HIS A 8 -3.22 19.69 0.19
CA HIS A 8 -4.68 19.56 0.09
C HIS A 8 -5.09 18.19 -0.48
N MET A 9 -4.40 17.74 -1.53
CA MET A 9 -4.66 16.45 -2.15
C MET A 9 -4.30 15.27 -1.22
N ALA A 10 -3.18 15.36 -0.51
CA ALA A 10 -2.79 14.36 0.49
C ALA A 10 -3.84 14.23 1.60
N ALA A 11 -4.38 15.35 2.10
CA ALA A 11 -5.44 15.32 3.12
C ALA A 11 -6.69 14.58 2.63
N PHE A 12 -7.07 14.76 1.36
CA PHE A 12 -8.15 13.99 0.75
C PHE A 12 -7.81 12.50 0.69
N PHE A 13 -6.63 12.13 0.18
CA PHE A 13 -6.24 10.72 0.09
C PHE A 13 -6.14 10.03 1.45
N PHE A 14 -5.64 10.71 2.48
CA PHE A 14 -5.64 10.16 3.85
C PHE A 14 -7.05 9.84 4.32
N SER A 15 -8.04 10.69 4.02
CA SER A 15 -9.44 10.40 4.38
C SER A 15 -10.04 9.20 3.66
N VAL A 16 -9.61 8.94 2.41
CA VAL A 16 -9.99 7.75 1.65
C VAL A 16 -9.30 6.51 2.23
N ILE A 17 -8.00 6.59 2.44
CA ILE A 17 -7.17 5.55 3.08
C ILE A 17 -7.76 5.08 4.41
N ASP A 18 -8.16 6.01 5.27
CA ASP A 18 -8.75 5.73 6.58
C ASP A 18 -10.07 4.95 6.48
N GLN A 19 -10.75 4.97 5.32
CA GLN A 19 -12.00 4.26 5.06
C GLN A 19 -11.78 2.93 4.32
N GLU A 20 -10.90 2.93 3.32
CA GLU A 20 -10.71 1.78 2.43
C GLU A 20 -9.95 0.65 3.12
N ILE A 21 -8.92 0.95 3.91
CA ILE A 21 -8.04 -0.10 4.45
C ILE A 21 -8.73 -0.98 5.50
N PRO A 22 -9.53 -0.42 6.44
CA PRO A 22 -10.37 -1.24 7.31
C PRO A 22 -11.35 -2.12 6.53
N THR A 23 -11.80 -1.67 5.36
CA THR A 23 -12.71 -2.44 4.49
C THR A 23 -11.96 -3.57 3.79
N THR A 24 -10.78 -3.31 3.22
CA THR A 24 -9.88 -4.33 2.66
C THR A 24 -9.57 -5.42 3.68
N GLN A 25 -9.22 -5.05 4.91
CA GLN A 25 -8.94 -6.03 5.97
C GLN A 25 -10.18 -6.88 6.31
N LYS A 26 -11.39 -6.29 6.34
CA LYS A 26 -12.64 -7.05 6.56
C LYS A 26 -12.87 -8.06 5.45
N VAL A 27 -12.63 -7.68 4.19
CA VAL A 27 -12.78 -8.59 3.04
C VAL A 27 -11.78 -9.74 3.16
N ILE A 28 -10.51 -9.46 3.41
CA ILE A 28 -9.47 -10.50 3.58
C ILE A 28 -9.84 -11.45 4.72
N ARG A 29 -10.25 -10.92 5.88
CA ARG A 29 -10.66 -11.72 7.05
C ARG A 29 -11.90 -12.57 6.82
N ALA A 30 -12.74 -12.21 5.85
CA ALA A 30 -13.95 -12.95 5.52
C ALA A 30 -13.68 -14.16 4.61
N ILE A 31 -12.49 -14.27 4.02
CA ILE A 31 -12.13 -15.39 3.14
C ILE A 31 -11.87 -16.62 4.02
N PRO A 32 -12.58 -17.75 3.81
CA PRO A 32 -12.27 -18.98 4.53
C PRO A 32 -10.91 -19.51 4.08
N GLU A 33 -10.10 -20.02 5.02
CA GLU A 33 -8.78 -20.60 4.70
C GLU A 33 -8.85 -21.74 3.67
N SER A 34 -9.98 -22.46 3.57
CA SER A 34 -10.20 -23.45 2.51
C SER A 34 -10.23 -22.85 1.09
N GLY A 35 -10.41 -21.54 0.96
CA GLY A 35 -10.38 -20.78 -0.29
C GLY A 35 -9.01 -20.23 -0.67
N ARG A 36 -7.95 -20.54 0.10
CA ARG A 36 -6.57 -20.07 -0.10
C ARG A 36 -6.10 -20.12 -1.56
N ASP A 37 -6.27 -21.28 -2.18
CA ASP A 37 -5.74 -21.57 -3.52
C ASP A 37 -6.71 -21.19 -4.65
N TYR A 38 -7.86 -20.59 -4.31
CA TYR A 38 -8.84 -20.16 -5.30
C TYR A 38 -8.22 -19.20 -6.32
N ARG A 39 -8.50 -19.45 -7.59
CA ARG A 39 -8.10 -18.64 -8.75
C ARG A 39 -9.33 -18.43 -9.64
N PRO A 40 -9.68 -17.18 -10.01
CA PRO A 40 -10.77 -16.94 -10.95
C PRO A 40 -10.40 -17.32 -12.39
N ASP A 41 -9.11 -17.32 -12.73
CA ASP A 41 -8.52 -17.77 -14.00
C ASP A 41 -7.13 -18.35 -13.71
N ASP A 42 -6.66 -19.30 -14.51
CA ASP A 42 -5.37 -19.97 -14.32
C ASP A 42 -4.17 -19.01 -14.32
N LYS A 43 -4.29 -17.84 -14.97
CA LYS A 43 -3.25 -16.80 -14.98
C LYS A 43 -3.33 -15.84 -13.80
N SER A 44 -4.34 -15.97 -12.96
CA SER A 44 -4.51 -15.13 -11.77
C SER A 44 -3.61 -15.59 -10.63
N ARG A 45 -3.29 -14.66 -9.72
CA ARG A 45 -2.82 -15.00 -8.38
C ARG A 45 -3.89 -15.83 -7.65
N SER A 46 -3.46 -16.71 -6.75
CA SER A 46 -4.38 -17.30 -5.78
C SER A 46 -4.92 -16.23 -4.82
N ALA A 47 -6.01 -16.54 -4.12
CA ALA A 47 -6.57 -15.63 -3.13
C ALA A 47 -5.54 -15.22 -2.06
N ILE A 48 -4.70 -16.15 -1.56
CA ILE A 48 -3.67 -15.82 -0.57
C ILE A 48 -2.53 -14.99 -1.16
N GLU A 49 -2.08 -15.31 -2.38
CA GLU A 49 -1.04 -14.53 -3.07
C GLU A 49 -1.51 -13.10 -3.31
N LEU A 50 -2.79 -12.91 -3.67
CA LEU A 50 -3.37 -11.58 -3.84
C LEU A 50 -3.48 -10.83 -2.50
N ALA A 51 -3.94 -11.48 -1.43
CA ALA A 51 -4.02 -10.85 -0.11
C ALA A 51 -2.65 -10.40 0.40
N GLY A 52 -1.63 -11.26 0.27
CA GLY A 52 -0.25 -10.91 0.63
C GLY A 52 0.32 -9.79 -0.24
N HIS A 53 0.02 -9.79 -1.54
CA HIS A 53 0.45 -8.73 -2.45
C HIS A 53 -0.16 -7.36 -2.10
N LEU A 54 -1.45 -7.30 -1.75
CA LEU A 54 -2.07 -6.04 -1.34
C LEU A 54 -1.38 -5.47 -0.09
N ALA A 55 -1.15 -6.32 0.92
CA ALA A 55 -0.48 -5.94 2.16
C ALA A 55 0.96 -5.42 1.93
N ALA A 56 1.74 -6.11 1.11
CA ALA A 56 3.11 -5.72 0.78
C ALA A 56 3.17 -4.49 -0.14
N GLY A 57 2.28 -4.43 -1.14
CA GLY A 57 2.20 -3.34 -2.11
C GLY A 57 1.87 -2.00 -1.47
N ASP A 58 0.86 -1.96 -0.61
CA ASP A 58 0.48 -0.71 0.06
C ASP A 58 1.61 -0.19 0.96
N LEU A 59 2.33 -1.09 1.63
CA LEU A 59 3.49 -0.71 2.45
C LEU A 59 4.65 -0.20 1.60
N PHE A 60 4.91 -0.83 0.45
CA PHE A 60 5.94 -0.42 -0.50
C PHE A 60 5.74 1.04 -0.95
N PHE A 61 4.52 1.42 -1.33
CA PHE A 61 4.22 2.80 -1.72
C PHE A 61 4.40 3.79 -0.57
N LEU A 62 3.89 3.47 0.64
CA LEU A 62 4.07 4.35 1.80
C LEU A 62 5.56 4.57 2.13
N HIS A 63 6.39 3.53 2.03
CA HIS A 63 7.83 3.65 2.21
C HIS A 63 8.48 4.49 1.10
N ALA A 64 8.11 4.27 -0.17
CA ALA A 64 8.64 5.04 -1.27
C ALA A 64 8.35 6.54 -1.14
N ILE A 65 7.12 6.89 -0.73
CA ILE A 65 6.70 8.28 -0.50
C ILE A 65 7.43 8.86 0.71
N ALA A 66 7.44 8.15 1.84
CA ALA A 66 8.11 8.60 3.06
C ALA A 66 9.62 8.83 2.87
N ASP A 67 10.28 7.96 2.11
CA ASP A 67 11.71 8.03 1.83
C ASP A 67 12.05 8.95 0.64
N GLY A 68 11.03 9.41 -0.10
CA GLY A 68 11.18 10.29 -1.27
C GLY A 68 11.88 9.64 -2.45
N LYS A 69 11.78 8.31 -2.58
CA LYS A 69 12.32 7.51 -3.70
C LYS A 69 11.72 6.09 -3.69
N PHE A 70 11.51 5.51 -4.87
CA PHE A 70 11.20 4.09 -4.97
C PHE A 70 12.44 3.24 -4.68
N GLY A 71 12.27 2.21 -3.84
CA GLY A 71 13.25 1.15 -3.61
C GLY A 71 12.90 -0.11 -4.40
N ASP A 72 13.60 -1.21 -4.11
CA ASP A 72 13.23 -2.52 -4.62
C ASP A 72 11.98 -3.04 -3.91
N TYR A 73 11.07 -3.67 -4.65
CA TYR A 73 9.91 -4.35 -4.07
C TYR A 73 10.36 -5.65 -3.41
N ASP A 74 10.16 -5.76 -2.09
CA ASP A 74 10.49 -6.96 -1.32
C ASP A 74 9.37 -8.00 -1.39
N ALA A 75 9.46 -8.88 -2.39
CA ALA A 75 8.53 -9.99 -2.56
C ALA A 75 8.59 -11.04 -1.44
N SER A 76 9.56 -10.97 -0.51
CA SER A 76 9.58 -11.88 0.64
C SER A 76 8.45 -11.56 1.63
N VAL A 77 7.99 -10.30 1.69
CA VAL A 77 6.88 -9.89 2.56
C VAL A 77 5.60 -10.60 2.15
N GLU A 78 5.21 -10.55 0.87
CA GLU A 78 4.02 -11.25 0.37
C GLU A 78 4.09 -12.77 0.60
N GLN A 79 5.27 -13.38 0.43
CA GLN A 79 5.47 -14.83 0.61
C GLN A 79 5.46 -15.26 2.07
N SER A 80 5.78 -14.36 2.99
CA SER A 80 5.78 -14.63 4.43
C SER A 80 4.37 -14.70 5.03
N LEU A 81 3.37 -14.13 4.36
CA LEU A 81 1.98 -14.05 4.84
C LEU A 81 1.25 -15.33 4.45
N ALA A 82 1.33 -16.33 5.33
CA ALA A 82 0.83 -17.66 5.03
C ALA A 82 -0.68 -17.78 5.22
N THR A 83 -1.37 -16.93 5.97
CA THR A 83 -2.82 -17.03 6.20
C THR A 83 -3.53 -15.72 5.90
N PHE A 84 -4.84 -15.76 5.66
CA PHE A 84 -5.62 -14.54 5.47
C PHE A 84 -5.63 -13.68 6.74
N ALA A 85 -5.61 -14.33 7.91
CA ALA A 85 -5.46 -13.64 9.19
C ALA A 85 -4.12 -12.89 9.28
N GLU A 86 -3.00 -13.55 8.95
CA GLU A 86 -1.69 -12.90 8.93
C GLU A 86 -1.63 -11.74 7.93
N ALA A 87 -2.18 -11.92 6.72
CA ALA A 87 -2.22 -10.87 5.71
C ALA A 87 -3.05 -9.66 6.18
N ALA A 88 -4.20 -9.87 6.80
CA ALA A 88 -5.03 -8.79 7.34
C ALA A 88 -4.38 -8.10 8.55
N ASP A 89 -3.74 -8.86 9.44
CA ASP A 89 -3.08 -8.33 10.63
C ASP A 89 -1.75 -7.61 10.29
N PHE A 90 -1.16 -7.88 9.13
CA PHE A 90 0.01 -7.15 8.66
C PHE A 90 -0.28 -5.66 8.50
N PHE A 91 -1.46 -5.31 7.97
CA PHE A 91 -1.92 -3.92 7.90
C PHE A 91 -1.94 -3.28 9.29
N ASP A 92 -2.47 -3.95 10.31
CA ASP A 92 -2.53 -3.37 11.66
C ASP A 92 -1.14 -3.16 12.29
N LYS A 93 -0.16 -3.99 11.93
CA LYS A 93 1.18 -3.99 12.53
C LYS A 93 2.16 -3.03 11.84
N ALA A 94 2.19 -3.04 10.51
CA ALA A 94 3.21 -2.33 9.75
C ALA A 94 2.72 -0.97 9.23
N TRP A 95 1.42 -0.86 8.95
CA TRP A 95 0.87 0.25 8.19
C TRP A 95 0.78 1.57 8.95
N PRO A 96 0.34 1.62 10.23
CA PRO A 96 0.23 2.89 10.97
C PRO A 96 1.55 3.66 11.03
N ALA A 97 2.65 2.96 11.32
CA ALA A 97 3.97 3.59 11.40
C ALA A 97 4.45 4.13 10.04
N ALA A 98 4.13 3.45 8.94
CA ALA A 98 4.47 3.93 7.60
C ALA A 98 3.59 5.11 7.17
N LEU A 99 2.28 5.05 7.44
CA LEU A 99 1.34 6.11 7.13
C LEU A 99 1.63 7.38 7.92
N ASP A 100 1.99 7.26 9.19
CA ASP A 100 2.34 8.41 10.03
C ASP A 100 3.57 9.16 9.51
N LYS A 101 4.56 8.44 8.94
CA LYS A 101 5.69 9.09 8.25
C LYS A 101 5.23 9.90 7.05
N VAL A 102 4.32 9.36 6.24
CA VAL A 102 3.77 10.07 5.06
C VAL A 102 2.93 11.28 5.50
N ARG A 103 2.12 11.15 6.55
CA ARG A 103 1.32 12.26 7.12
C ARG A 103 2.19 13.40 7.64
N ALA A 104 3.39 13.09 8.14
CA ALA A 104 4.34 14.07 8.65
C ALA A 104 5.06 14.86 7.55
N LEU A 105 4.98 14.44 6.28
CA LEU A 105 5.62 15.15 5.17
C LEU A 105 4.99 16.54 4.95
N ASP A 106 5.84 17.51 4.62
CA ASP A 106 5.39 18.83 4.19
C ASP A 106 4.96 18.84 2.71
N GLY A 107 4.45 19.98 2.25
CA GLY A 107 3.98 20.11 0.87
C GLY A 107 5.10 20.04 -0.16
N GLU A 108 6.32 20.46 0.20
CA GLU A 108 7.45 20.42 -0.72
C GLU A 108 7.86 18.97 -1.01
N ALA A 109 7.96 18.14 0.04
CA ALA A 109 8.22 16.72 -0.07
C ALA A 109 7.14 16.01 -0.89
N LEU A 110 5.87 16.32 -0.64
CA LEU A 110 4.73 15.72 -1.35
C LEU A 110 4.61 16.18 -2.81
N ALA A 111 5.03 17.40 -3.13
CA ALA A 111 5.00 17.94 -4.49
C ALA A 111 6.20 17.50 -5.35
N LYS A 112 7.25 16.96 -4.73
CA LYS A 112 8.48 16.54 -5.40
C LYS A 112 8.23 15.34 -6.32
N PRO A 113 8.71 15.36 -7.58
CA PRO A 113 8.60 14.20 -8.46
C PRO A 113 9.41 13.01 -7.94
N LEU A 114 8.82 11.81 -8.02
CA LEU A 114 9.47 10.53 -7.77
C LEU A 114 9.52 9.72 -9.07
N ASP A 115 10.72 9.30 -9.46
CA ASP A 115 10.92 8.32 -10.54
C ASP A 115 10.53 6.94 -10.06
N MET A 116 9.49 6.37 -10.68
CA MET A 116 9.05 5.00 -10.47
C MET A 116 9.79 4.07 -11.43
N MET A 117 11.09 3.88 -11.18
CA MET A 117 11.94 2.92 -11.89
C MET A 117 11.93 3.15 -13.42
N GLY A 118 11.93 4.41 -13.85
CA GLY A 118 11.90 4.83 -15.26
C GLY A 118 10.56 4.66 -15.99
N ALA A 119 9.49 4.19 -15.32
CA ALA A 119 8.17 4.05 -15.94
C ALA A 119 7.35 5.36 -15.89
N PHE A 120 7.34 6.00 -14.72
CA PHE A 120 6.58 7.22 -14.47
C PHE A 120 7.39 8.17 -13.59
N GLU A 121 7.14 9.47 -13.75
CA GLU A 121 7.73 10.51 -12.89
C GLU A 121 6.64 11.52 -12.50
N PHE A 122 5.98 11.25 -11.36
CA PHE A 122 4.90 12.09 -10.83
C PHE A 122 5.27 12.67 -9.46
N PRO A 123 4.65 13.79 -9.03
CA PRO A 123 4.71 14.24 -7.64
C PRO A 123 4.40 13.10 -6.66
N ALA A 124 5.12 13.03 -5.54
CA ALA A 124 5.00 11.96 -4.55
C ALA A 124 3.55 11.70 -4.12
N VAL A 125 2.73 12.75 -4.00
CA VAL A 125 1.31 12.67 -3.62
C VAL A 125 0.39 12.02 -4.68
N ILE A 126 0.86 11.77 -5.91
CA ILE A 126 0.09 11.08 -6.94
C ILE A 126 0.20 9.55 -6.82
N TYR A 127 1.29 9.06 -6.22
CA TYR A 127 1.48 7.65 -5.92
C TYR A 127 0.73 7.28 -4.63
#